data_AF-A0A843VFZ3-F1
#
_entry.id   AF-A0A843VFZ3-F1
#
_cell.length_a   1.000
_cell.length_b   1.000
_cell.length_c   1.000
_cell.angle_alpha   90.00
_cell.angle_beta   90.00
_cell.angle_gamma   90.00
#
_symmetry.space_group_name_H-M   'P 1'
#
loop_
_entity.id
_entity.type
_entity.pdbx_description
1 polymer ?
#
loop_
_entity_poly.entity_id
_entity_poly.type
_entity_poly.pdbx_seq_one_letter_code
_entity_poly.pdbx_strand_id
1 'polypeptide(L)'
;MNWWKGGGVPSGRAPNRVMEGPPSGCVPGSLQKLHKALGKFGRHSGLKSKCRLHDSVERDPRYFSEVAIDAIDNGINQYETDQPPKYVNNTGLSSRVGRLNLDWMDPDQSAEKENEAFQRAMMLAGGEFLERVRFHAKSWLPALSIVMECLAARREIDPSGEIMVLNKFCPWKLHLFELEEELKINPPIKYVIYQDDRSKNWRVQAVAVSPDNFESRKPLPLPWRGLRDEELSKESGIPGCVFVHISGFIGGNQSYDGTLAMARASLNNF
;
A
#
# COMPACT_ATOMS: atom_id res chain seq x y z
N MET A 1 -12.16 6.63 17.09
CA MET A 1 -12.32 6.70 18.56
C MET A 1 -12.46 8.17 18.88
N ASN A 2 -13.70 8.63 19.08
CA ASN A 2 -14.05 10.05 19.17
C ASN A 2 -13.52 10.65 20.46
N TRP A 3 -12.44 11.42 20.34
CA TRP A 3 -12.13 12.47 21.29
C TRP A 3 -13.27 13.51 21.15
N TRP A 4 -13.97 13.83 22.24
CA TRP A 4 -14.94 14.95 22.35
C TRP A 4 -16.43 14.74 21.98
N LYS A 5 -17.09 13.71 22.55
CA LYS A 5 -18.46 13.88 23.06
C LYS A 5 -18.57 13.20 24.43
N GLY A 6 -18.59 14.01 25.48
CA GLY A 6 -18.68 13.54 26.87
C GLY A 6 -20.11 13.18 27.30
N GLY A 7 -20.17 12.57 28.48
CA GLY A 7 -21.33 12.58 29.36
C GLY A 7 -22.46 11.61 29.00
N GLY A 8 -22.54 10.50 29.73
CA GLY A 8 -23.75 9.66 29.70
C GLY A 8 -24.92 10.32 30.40
N VAL A 9 -26.16 9.99 30.00
CA VAL A 9 -27.38 10.07 30.83
C VAL A 9 -28.35 8.97 30.38
N PRO A 10 -29.08 8.28 31.29
CA PRO A 10 -29.90 7.11 30.98
C PRO A 10 -31.30 7.44 30.42
N SER A 11 -32.00 6.37 30.03
CA SER A 11 -33.35 6.28 29.47
C SER A 11 -34.40 7.28 29.98
N GLY A 12 -35.14 7.92 29.07
CA GLY A 12 -36.38 8.66 29.35
C GLY A 12 -36.85 9.49 28.15
N ARG A 13 -38.17 9.53 27.88
CA ARG A 13 -38.83 10.01 26.64
C ARG A 13 -39.34 11.47 26.78
N ALA A 14 -38.90 12.38 25.88
CA ALA A 14 -39.47 13.66 25.34
C ALA A 14 -40.01 14.78 26.31
N PRO A 15 -40.22 16.07 25.91
CA PRO A 15 -40.18 16.70 24.57
C PRO A 15 -39.43 18.08 24.45
N ASN A 16 -39.31 18.54 23.18
CA ASN A 16 -38.86 19.83 22.61
C ASN A 16 -38.59 21.04 23.54
N ARG A 17 -37.34 21.54 23.50
CA ARG A 17 -37.02 22.96 23.75
C ARG A 17 -35.88 23.43 22.85
N VAL A 18 -36.10 24.59 22.23
CA VAL A 18 -35.15 25.36 21.41
C VAL A 18 -33.88 25.66 22.23
N MET A 19 -32.70 25.38 21.69
CA MET A 19 -31.41 25.68 22.34
C MET A 19 -30.66 26.76 21.56
N GLU A 20 -30.49 27.89 22.23
CA GLU A 20 -29.62 29.01 21.89
C GLU A 20 -28.14 28.59 21.77
N GLY A 21 -27.35 29.36 21.02
CA GLY A 21 -25.96 29.05 20.68
C GLY A 21 -24.99 28.99 21.87
N PRO A 22 -23.85 28.29 21.74
CA PRO A 22 -22.93 28.09 22.86
C PRO A 22 -22.05 29.33 23.14
N PRO A 23 -21.66 29.55 24.41
CA PRO A 23 -20.83 30.68 24.81
C PRO A 23 -19.35 30.44 24.48
N SER A 24 -18.67 31.54 24.20
CA SER A 24 -17.25 31.65 23.88
C SER A 24 -16.34 31.28 25.05
N GLY A 25 -15.49 30.26 24.86
CA GLY A 25 -14.39 29.96 25.79
C GLY A 25 -13.88 28.51 25.73
N CYS A 26 -13.16 28.12 24.69
CA CYS A 26 -12.34 26.90 24.70
C CYS A 26 -11.02 27.15 23.97
N VAL A 27 -9.91 26.99 24.70
CA VAL A 27 -8.54 27.07 24.18
C VAL A 27 -8.26 25.79 23.35
N PRO A 28 -7.60 25.87 22.17
CA PRO A 28 -7.42 24.69 21.31
C PRO A 28 -6.52 23.62 21.93
N GLY A 29 -7.03 22.38 22.02
CA GLY A 29 -6.34 21.20 22.53
C GLY A 29 -5.16 20.74 21.66
N SER A 30 -4.23 20.02 22.28
CA SER A 30 -2.95 19.50 21.74
C SER A 30 -3.09 18.69 20.43
N LEU A 31 -4.16 17.93 20.23
CA LEU A 31 -4.46 17.22 18.96
C LEU A 31 -4.75 18.17 17.79
N GLN A 32 -5.50 19.25 18.01
CA GLN A 32 -5.69 20.29 16.99
C GLN A 32 -4.37 21.00 16.64
N LYS A 33 -3.43 21.08 17.59
CA LYS A 33 -2.09 21.65 17.35
C LYS A 33 -1.22 20.71 16.52
N LEU A 34 -1.26 19.40 16.77
CA LEU A 34 -0.56 18.39 15.97
C LEU A 34 -1.14 18.28 14.55
N HIS A 35 -2.47 18.30 14.40
CA HIS A 35 -3.13 18.28 13.09
C HIS A 35 -2.92 19.59 12.31
N LYS A 36 -2.93 20.75 12.98
CA LYS A 36 -2.51 22.02 12.36
C LYS A 36 -1.03 22.00 11.97
N ALA A 37 -0.15 21.35 12.73
CA ALA A 37 1.28 21.29 12.41
C ALA A 37 1.54 20.40 11.18
N LEU A 38 0.97 19.18 11.15
CA LEU A 38 1.08 18.25 10.03
C LEU A 38 0.39 18.81 8.76
N GLY A 39 -0.85 19.31 8.89
CA GLY A 39 -1.59 19.90 7.78
C GLY A 39 -1.08 21.26 7.31
N LYS A 40 -0.25 21.98 8.07
CA LYS A 40 0.47 23.18 7.58
C LYS A 40 1.77 22.82 6.87
N PHE A 41 2.44 21.74 7.29
CA PHE A 41 3.67 21.26 6.66
C PHE A 41 3.41 20.72 5.25
N GLY A 42 2.33 19.94 5.06
CA GLY A 42 1.91 19.47 3.73
C GLY A 42 1.54 20.60 2.75
N ARG A 43 1.06 21.75 3.25
CA ARG A 43 0.74 22.94 2.43
C ARG A 43 1.94 23.84 2.12
N HIS A 44 3.03 23.74 2.88
CA HIS A 44 4.23 24.58 2.72
C HIS A 44 5.35 23.92 1.90
N SER A 45 5.21 22.65 1.51
CA SER A 45 6.25 21.93 0.75
C SER A 45 6.40 22.38 -0.71
N GLY A 46 5.58 23.31 -1.21
CA GLY A 46 5.93 24.15 -2.36
C GLY A 46 6.27 23.44 -3.67
N LEU A 47 5.90 22.16 -3.86
CA LEU A 47 6.13 21.39 -5.09
C LEU A 47 5.11 21.74 -6.20
N LYS A 48 4.85 23.03 -6.40
CA LYS A 48 4.14 23.52 -7.59
C LYS A 48 5.15 23.81 -8.69
N SER A 49 5.68 22.77 -9.33
CA SER A 49 6.46 22.95 -10.56
C SER A 49 6.20 21.84 -11.57
N LYS A 50 5.38 22.20 -12.58
CA LYS A 50 5.35 21.71 -13.96
C LYS A 50 5.93 20.29 -14.18
N CYS A 51 5.19 19.29 -13.74
CA CYS A 51 5.33 17.94 -14.27
C CYS A 51 3.95 17.30 -14.26
N ARG A 52 3.51 16.73 -15.38
CA ARG A 52 2.26 15.96 -15.51
C ARG A 52 2.24 14.69 -14.63
N LEU A 53 3.28 14.47 -13.83
CA LEU A 53 3.35 13.51 -12.73
C LEU A 53 2.50 13.92 -11.51
N HIS A 54 2.13 15.20 -11.35
CA HIS A 54 1.35 15.67 -10.21
C HIS A 54 -0.07 15.06 -10.17
N ASP A 55 -0.68 14.83 -11.34
CA ASP A 55 -2.03 14.25 -11.45
C ASP A 55 -2.08 12.73 -11.20
N SER A 56 -0.93 12.05 -11.31
CA SER A 56 -0.81 10.61 -11.02
C SER A 56 -0.55 10.39 -9.52
N VAL A 57 0.21 11.31 -8.91
CA VAL A 57 0.47 11.36 -7.47
C VAL A 57 -0.79 11.66 -6.65
N GLU A 58 -1.71 12.51 -7.15
CA GLU A 58 -3.00 12.76 -6.48
C GLU A 58 -4.01 11.60 -6.61
N ARG A 59 -3.79 10.65 -7.53
CA ARG A 59 -4.72 9.54 -7.81
C ARG A 59 -4.37 8.22 -7.11
N ASP A 60 -3.21 8.11 -6.44
CA ASP A 60 -2.90 6.93 -5.65
C ASP A 60 -3.51 7.07 -4.23
N PRO A 61 -4.50 6.25 -3.85
CA PRO A 61 -5.04 6.26 -2.48
C PRO A 61 -3.98 5.93 -1.41
N ARG A 62 -2.81 5.42 -1.79
CA ARG A 62 -1.67 5.20 -0.89
C ARG A 62 -0.74 6.41 -0.76
N TYR A 63 -0.85 7.41 -1.64
CA TYR A 63 -0.09 8.66 -1.52
C TYR A 63 -0.54 9.50 -0.33
N PHE A 64 -1.73 9.23 0.20
CA PHE A 64 -2.27 9.92 1.36
C PHE A 64 -2.45 8.96 2.54
N SER A 65 -1.32 8.57 3.14
CA SER A 65 -1.33 8.23 4.58
C SER A 65 -2.09 9.31 5.37
N GLU A 66 -1.97 10.57 4.97
CA GLU A 66 -2.70 11.72 5.51
C GLU A 66 -4.23 11.64 5.32
N VAL A 67 -4.77 11.19 4.18
CA VAL A 67 -6.23 11.09 3.95
C VAL A 67 -6.82 9.96 4.78
N ALA A 68 -6.14 8.81 4.87
CA ALA A 68 -6.60 7.74 5.74
C ALA A 68 -6.56 8.16 7.22
N ILE A 69 -5.50 8.84 7.66
CA ILE A 69 -5.38 9.37 9.03
C ILE A 69 -6.47 10.41 9.30
N ASP A 70 -6.67 11.37 8.39
CA ASP A 70 -7.67 12.44 8.51
C ASP A 70 -9.09 11.88 8.49
N ALA A 71 -9.38 10.92 7.61
CA ALA A 71 -10.67 10.23 7.57
C ALA A 71 -10.97 9.51 8.89
N ILE A 72 -9.99 8.77 9.44
CA ILE A 72 -10.14 8.09 10.74
C ILE A 72 -10.36 9.10 11.88
N ASP A 73 -9.63 10.22 11.86
CA ASP A 73 -9.76 11.28 12.87
C ASP A 73 -11.14 11.95 12.81
N ASN A 74 -11.62 12.21 11.60
CA ASN A 74 -12.93 12.82 11.33
C ASN A 74 -14.10 11.82 11.40
N GLY A 75 -13.84 10.56 11.76
CA GLY A 75 -14.89 9.53 11.90
C GLY A 75 -15.55 9.14 10.58
N ILE A 76 -14.85 9.31 9.46
CA ILE A 76 -15.31 8.92 8.14
C ILE A 76 -15.13 7.41 7.97
N ASN A 77 -16.20 6.71 7.58
CA ASN A 77 -16.16 5.28 7.29
C ASN A 77 -15.34 5.02 6.01
N GLN A 78 -14.58 3.92 6.01
CA GLN A 78 -13.78 3.52 4.85
C GLN A 78 -14.62 3.16 3.62
N TYR A 79 -15.87 2.75 3.83
CA TYR A 79 -16.81 2.36 2.77
C TYR A 79 -18.20 2.93 3.07
N GLU A 80 -18.92 3.30 2.02
CA GLU A 80 -20.34 3.65 2.09
C GLU A 80 -21.19 2.36 2.16
N THR A 81 -21.28 1.78 3.36
CA THR A 81 -22.05 0.55 3.58
C THR A 81 -22.61 0.49 5.00
N ASP A 82 -23.79 -0.11 5.12
CA ASP A 82 -24.43 -0.41 6.40
C ASP A 82 -24.01 -1.79 6.95
N GLN A 83 -23.23 -2.57 6.19
CA GLN A 83 -22.78 -3.87 6.66
C GLN A 83 -21.62 -3.73 7.67
N PRO A 84 -21.62 -4.53 8.76
CA PRO A 84 -20.51 -4.54 9.69
C PRO A 84 -19.24 -5.07 9.00
N PRO A 85 -18.05 -4.55 9.36
CA PRO A 85 -16.80 -5.02 8.78
C PRO A 85 -16.53 -6.47 9.21
N LYS A 86 -15.99 -7.28 8.29
CA LYS A 86 -15.62 -8.69 8.58
C LYS A 86 -14.55 -8.81 9.67
N TYR A 87 -13.72 -7.78 9.83
CA TYR A 87 -12.71 -7.66 10.87
C TYR A 87 -12.44 -6.19 11.16
N VAL A 88 -11.97 -5.89 12.37
CA VAL A 88 -11.53 -4.54 12.77
C VAL A 88 -10.02 -4.57 12.95
N ASN A 89 -9.31 -3.70 12.23
CA ASN A 89 -7.86 -3.55 12.37
C ASN A 89 -7.54 -2.42 13.36
N ASN A 90 -6.92 -2.76 14.50
CA ASN A 90 -6.48 -1.82 15.53
C ASN A 90 -4.95 -1.71 15.64
N THR A 91 -4.22 -2.08 14.59
CA THR A 91 -2.75 -2.06 14.56
C THR A 91 -2.18 -0.87 13.78
N GLY A 92 -3.03 -0.07 13.13
CA GLY A 92 -2.63 1.11 12.36
C GLY A 92 -2.06 2.26 13.21
N LEU A 93 -1.50 3.29 12.54
CA LEU A 93 -0.82 4.41 13.20
C LEU A 93 -1.71 5.11 14.23
N SER A 94 -2.96 5.44 13.90
CA SER A 94 -3.88 6.10 14.84
C SER A 94 -4.13 5.28 16.11
N SER A 95 -4.21 3.94 15.98
CA SER A 95 -4.35 3.05 17.14
C SER A 95 -3.05 2.97 17.96
N ARG A 96 -1.89 2.93 17.30
CA ARG A 96 -0.58 2.95 17.98
C ARG A 96 -0.35 4.25 18.74
N VAL A 97 -0.70 5.39 18.15
CA VAL A 97 -0.69 6.71 18.79
C VAL A 97 -1.66 6.72 19.97
N GLY A 98 -2.88 6.21 19.79
CA GLY A 98 -3.88 6.13 20.86
C GLY A 98 -3.43 5.32 22.07
N ARG A 99 -2.59 4.29 21.88
CA ARG A 99 -2.00 3.49 22.98
C ARG A 99 -0.95 4.23 23.80
N LEU A 100 -0.49 5.40 23.35
CA LEU A 100 0.46 6.22 24.09
C LEU A 100 -0.22 7.19 25.06
N ASN A 101 -1.55 7.31 24.99
CA ASN A 101 -2.31 8.07 25.98
C ASN A 101 -2.12 7.49 27.38
N LEU A 102 -2.29 8.34 28.40
CA LEU A 102 -2.27 7.90 29.78
C LEU A 102 -3.41 6.90 30.01
N ASP A 103 -3.10 5.85 30.76
CA ASP A 103 -4.13 4.93 31.20
C ASP A 103 -5.03 5.64 32.20
N TRP A 104 -6.33 5.35 32.19
CA TRP A 104 -7.28 5.96 33.13
C TRP A 104 -7.03 5.55 34.59
N MET A 105 -6.29 4.46 34.80
CA MET A 105 -5.80 3.99 36.10
C MET A 105 -4.42 4.57 36.47
N ASP A 106 -3.77 5.33 35.60
CA ASP A 106 -2.49 5.95 35.93
C ASP A 106 -2.73 6.98 37.05
N PRO A 107 -2.08 6.84 38.23
CA PRO A 107 -2.25 7.77 39.32
C PRO A 107 -1.72 9.17 38.99
N ASP A 108 -0.84 9.30 37.99
CA ASP A 108 -0.28 10.56 37.54
C ASP A 108 -0.93 11.01 36.21
N GLN A 109 -1.98 11.83 36.34
CA GLN A 109 -2.67 12.48 35.23
C GLN A 109 -2.18 13.93 35.01
N SER A 110 -0.91 14.23 35.37
CA SER A 110 -0.36 15.59 35.26
C SER A 110 -0.16 16.02 33.80
N ALA A 111 -0.13 17.35 33.59
CA ALA A 111 0.15 17.93 32.28
C ALA A 111 1.56 17.59 31.79
N GLU A 112 2.52 17.46 32.71
CA GLU A 112 3.87 17.01 32.44
C GLU A 112 3.86 15.59 31.87
N LYS A 113 3.11 14.67 32.49
CA LYS A 113 2.98 13.29 32.03
C LYS A 113 2.26 13.18 30.69
N GLU A 114 1.21 13.97 30.49
CA GLU A 114 0.52 14.08 29.20
C GLU A 114 1.48 14.59 28.11
N ASN A 115 2.31 15.59 28.41
CA ASN A 115 3.27 16.12 27.44
C ASN A 115 4.36 15.09 27.10
N GLU A 116 4.85 14.29 28.06
CA GLU A 116 5.75 13.17 27.79
C GLU A 116 5.12 12.13 26.84
N ALA A 117 3.86 11.76 27.08
CA ALA A 117 3.08 10.88 26.19
C ALA A 117 2.94 11.48 24.78
N PHE A 118 2.63 12.77 24.70
CA PHE A 118 2.54 13.50 23.44
C PHE A 118 3.86 13.52 22.66
N GLN A 119 5.00 13.75 23.32
CA GLN A 119 6.32 13.70 22.68
C GLN A 119 6.61 12.32 22.09
N ARG A 120 6.26 11.23 22.82
CA ARG A 120 6.38 9.86 22.30
C ARG A 120 5.50 9.63 21.07
N ALA A 121 4.27 10.15 21.08
CA ALA A 121 3.37 10.07 19.93
C ALA A 121 3.89 10.84 18.71
N MET A 122 4.48 12.02 18.92
CA MET A 122 5.12 12.79 17.84
C MET A 122 6.31 12.06 17.23
N MET A 123 7.17 11.44 18.05
CA MET A 123 8.29 10.66 17.54
C MET A 123 7.82 9.46 16.70
N LEU A 124 6.76 8.77 17.16
CA LEU A 124 6.16 7.64 16.43
C LEU A 124 5.61 8.08 15.07
N ALA A 125 4.75 9.10 15.05
CA ALA A 125 4.12 9.58 13.83
C ALA A 125 5.13 10.24 12.87
N GLY A 126 6.05 11.05 13.41
CA GLY A 126 7.12 11.69 12.63
C GLY A 126 8.08 10.68 12.03
N GLY A 127 8.41 9.60 12.76
CA GLY A 127 9.21 8.49 12.26
C GLY A 127 8.56 7.80 11.06
N GLU A 128 7.29 7.41 11.20
CA GLU A 128 6.50 6.79 10.12
C GLU A 128 6.46 7.69 8.87
N PHE A 129 6.18 8.98 9.05
CA PHE A 129 6.15 9.95 7.94
C PHE A 129 7.51 10.03 7.22
N LEU A 130 8.60 10.18 7.97
CA LEU A 130 9.95 10.27 7.39
C LEU A 130 10.35 8.98 6.67
N GLU A 131 9.99 7.81 7.19
CA GLU A 131 10.20 6.54 6.52
C GLU A 131 9.45 6.46 5.19
N ARG A 132 8.18 6.88 5.16
CA ARG A 132 7.38 6.95 3.93
C ARG A 132 8.00 7.88 2.89
N VAL A 133 8.35 9.12 3.30
CA VAL A 133 9.00 10.08 2.40
C VAL A 133 10.32 9.54 1.85
N ARG A 134 11.15 8.94 2.71
CA ARG A 134 12.42 8.32 2.30
C ARG A 134 12.20 7.16 1.32
N PHE A 135 11.23 6.30 1.58
CA PHE A 135 10.87 5.21 0.66
C PHE A 135 10.48 5.76 -0.71
N HIS A 136 9.59 6.76 -0.77
CA HIS A 136 9.17 7.35 -2.03
C HIS A 136 10.34 8.00 -2.79
N ALA A 137 11.13 8.83 -2.10
CA ALA A 137 12.23 9.55 -2.71
C ALA A 137 13.39 8.65 -3.16
N LYS A 138 13.74 7.64 -2.37
CA LYS A 138 14.96 6.83 -2.58
C LYS A 138 14.71 5.47 -3.21
N SER A 139 13.48 4.97 -3.23
CA SER A 139 13.16 3.64 -3.74
C SER A 139 12.06 3.66 -4.80
N TRP A 140 10.88 4.22 -4.49
CA TRP A 140 9.74 4.16 -5.40
C TRP A 140 9.92 5.07 -6.62
N LEU A 141 10.25 6.35 -6.46
CA LEU A 141 10.42 7.28 -7.59
C LEU A 141 11.52 6.83 -8.57
N PRO A 142 12.73 6.44 -8.10
CA PRO A 142 13.77 5.94 -9.01
C PRO A 142 13.39 4.65 -9.76
N ALA A 143 12.42 3.87 -9.25
CA ALA A 143 11.96 2.66 -9.92
C ALA A 143 11.20 2.96 -11.23
N LEU A 144 10.63 4.16 -11.38
CA LEU A 144 9.85 4.53 -12.57
C LEU A 144 10.68 4.40 -13.85
N SER A 145 11.91 4.92 -13.86
CA SER A 145 12.76 4.86 -15.06
C SER A 145 13.12 3.42 -15.42
N ILE A 146 13.38 2.57 -14.41
CA ILE A 146 13.69 1.16 -14.60
C ILE A 146 12.49 0.43 -15.24
N VAL A 147 11.28 0.63 -14.70
CA VAL A 147 10.07 -0.01 -15.23
C VAL A 147 9.79 0.46 -16.65
N MET A 148 9.93 1.77 -16.92
CA MET A 148 9.73 2.34 -18.25
C MET A 148 10.70 1.75 -19.29
N GLU A 149 11.98 1.64 -18.95
CA GLU A 149 13.00 1.01 -19.80
C GLU A 149 12.70 -0.48 -20.06
N CYS A 150 12.39 -1.23 -19.01
CA CYS A 150 12.07 -2.67 -19.12
C CYS A 150 10.79 -2.90 -19.94
N LEU A 151 9.79 -2.02 -19.78
CA LEU A 151 8.55 -2.08 -20.54
C LEU A 151 8.79 -1.76 -22.02
N ALA A 152 9.68 -0.82 -22.35
CA ALA A 152 10.05 -0.54 -23.74
C ALA A 152 10.73 -1.74 -24.41
N ALA A 153 11.65 -2.42 -23.71
CA ALA A 153 12.41 -3.57 -24.21
C ALA A 153 11.60 -4.87 -24.31
N ARG A 154 10.39 -4.94 -23.75
CA ARG A 154 9.60 -6.18 -23.59
C ARG A 154 9.43 -7.02 -24.87
N ARG A 155 9.31 -6.36 -26.04
CA ARG A 155 9.10 -7.05 -27.33
C ARG A 155 10.38 -7.70 -27.86
N GLU A 156 11.54 -7.21 -27.44
CA GLU A 156 12.84 -7.82 -27.73
C GLU A 156 13.05 -9.09 -26.89
N ILE A 157 12.50 -9.11 -25.68
CA ILE A 157 12.52 -10.27 -24.77
C ILE A 157 11.55 -11.35 -25.24
N ASP A 158 10.30 -10.97 -25.52
CA ASP A 158 9.28 -11.89 -25.98
C ASP A 158 8.37 -11.21 -27.02
N PRO A 159 8.22 -11.79 -28.23
CA PRO A 159 7.41 -11.19 -29.29
C PRO A 159 5.94 -10.92 -28.91
N SER A 160 5.38 -11.61 -27.91
CA SER A 160 4.03 -11.32 -27.42
C SER A 160 3.92 -9.91 -26.84
N GLY A 161 5.01 -9.38 -26.28
CA GLY A 161 5.02 -8.14 -25.52
C GLY A 161 4.25 -8.23 -24.19
N GLU A 162 3.89 -9.43 -23.72
CA GLU A 162 3.14 -9.67 -22.47
C GLU A 162 4.05 -10.08 -21.29
N ILE A 163 5.36 -10.20 -21.54
CA ILE A 163 6.38 -10.54 -20.53
C ILE A 163 7.33 -9.37 -20.41
N MET A 164 7.51 -8.86 -19.20
CA MET A 164 8.51 -7.84 -18.87
C MET A 164 9.59 -8.46 -17.99
N VAL A 165 10.86 -8.19 -18.29
CA VAL A 165 11.99 -8.59 -17.45
C VAL A 165 12.57 -7.35 -16.79
N LEU A 166 12.63 -7.33 -15.46
CA LEU A 166 13.33 -6.30 -14.71
C LEU A 166 14.82 -6.64 -14.68
N ASN A 167 15.64 -5.70 -15.16
CA ASN A 167 17.10 -5.79 -15.03
C ASN A 167 17.59 -5.74 -13.57
N LYS A 168 16.78 -5.15 -12.68
CA LYS A 168 17.00 -5.04 -11.26
C LYS A 168 15.67 -5.03 -10.53
N PHE A 169 15.56 -5.81 -9.46
CA PHE A 169 14.36 -5.79 -8.64
C PHE A 169 14.12 -4.40 -8.05
N CYS A 170 12.90 -3.89 -8.23
CA CYS A 170 12.45 -2.59 -7.73
C CYS A 170 10.93 -2.63 -7.46
N PRO A 171 10.37 -1.64 -6.74
CA PRO A 171 8.93 -1.47 -6.64
C PRO A 171 8.31 -1.17 -8.01
N TRP A 172 7.79 -2.20 -8.69
CA TRP A 172 7.35 -2.07 -10.09
C TRP A 172 5.83 -2.01 -10.29
N LYS A 173 5.05 -2.58 -9.35
CA LYS A 173 3.61 -2.86 -9.56
C LYS A 173 2.82 -1.62 -9.96
N LEU A 174 2.83 -0.58 -9.14
CA LEU A 174 2.05 0.63 -9.40
C LEU A 174 2.49 1.32 -10.69
N HIS A 175 3.81 1.51 -10.86
CA HIS A 175 4.38 2.09 -12.09
C HIS A 175 3.94 1.33 -13.34
N LEU A 176 3.87 0.00 -13.29
CA LEU A 176 3.41 -0.79 -14.42
C LEU A 176 1.95 -0.45 -14.77
N PHE A 177 1.04 -0.40 -13.80
CA PHE A 177 -0.36 -0.07 -14.07
C PHE A 177 -0.52 1.35 -14.63
N GLU A 178 0.17 2.34 -14.07
CA GLU A 178 0.14 3.73 -14.54
C GLU A 178 0.69 3.84 -15.97
N LEU A 179 1.83 3.22 -16.24
CA LEU A 179 2.46 3.24 -17.56
C LEU A 179 1.64 2.47 -18.61
N GLU A 180 0.99 1.37 -18.25
CA GLU A 180 0.10 0.65 -19.16
C GLU A 180 -1.08 1.51 -19.62
N GLU A 181 -1.67 2.27 -18.69
CA GLU A 181 -2.75 3.22 -19.00
C GLU A 181 -2.23 4.40 -19.83
N GLU A 182 -1.16 5.06 -19.39
CA GLU A 182 -0.59 6.24 -20.05
C GLU A 182 -0.12 5.94 -21.48
N LEU A 183 0.61 4.83 -21.65
CA LEU A 183 1.17 4.42 -22.94
C LEU A 183 0.21 3.55 -23.76
N LYS A 184 -1.01 3.30 -23.27
CA LYS A 184 -2.05 2.48 -23.92
C LYS A 184 -1.52 1.11 -24.34
N ILE A 185 -0.83 0.44 -23.44
CA ILE A 185 -0.18 -0.84 -23.71
C ILE A 185 -1.25 -1.92 -23.93
N ASN A 186 -1.23 -2.52 -25.11
CA ASN A 186 -2.09 -3.63 -25.48
C ASN A 186 -1.30 -4.61 -26.39
N PRO A 187 -1.26 -5.93 -26.09
CA PRO A 187 -1.80 -6.56 -24.88
C PRO A 187 -1.09 -6.11 -23.59
N PRO A 188 -1.77 -6.16 -22.43
CA PRO A 188 -1.17 -5.82 -21.13
C PRO A 188 -0.16 -6.88 -20.68
N ILE A 189 0.76 -6.49 -19.80
CA ILE A 189 1.75 -7.40 -19.22
C ILE A 189 1.05 -8.43 -18.34
N LYS A 190 1.33 -9.70 -18.57
CA LYS A 190 0.82 -10.82 -17.76
C LYS A 190 1.86 -11.31 -16.76
N TYR A 191 3.14 -11.23 -17.11
CA TYR A 191 4.23 -11.74 -16.27
C TYR A 191 5.38 -10.74 -16.15
N VAL A 192 5.88 -10.59 -14.93
CA VAL A 192 7.12 -9.86 -14.64
C VAL A 192 8.16 -10.83 -14.13
N ILE A 193 9.33 -10.82 -14.76
CA ILE A 193 10.47 -11.66 -14.42
C ILE A 193 11.56 -10.82 -13.76
N TYR A 194 12.19 -11.34 -12.72
CA TYR A 194 13.31 -10.67 -12.06
C TYR A 194 14.17 -11.68 -11.30
N GLN A 195 15.45 -11.34 -11.09
CA GLN A 195 16.31 -12.12 -10.21
C GLN A 195 16.06 -11.73 -8.75
N ASP A 196 15.99 -12.74 -7.88
CA ASP A 196 15.98 -12.58 -6.43
C ASP A 196 17.42 -12.30 -5.96
N ASP A 197 17.66 -11.10 -5.45
CA ASP A 197 19.01 -10.66 -5.05
C ASP A 197 19.64 -11.56 -3.97
N ARG A 198 18.82 -12.21 -3.13
CA ARG A 198 19.27 -13.04 -2.00
C ARG A 198 19.61 -14.46 -2.43
N SER A 199 18.71 -15.09 -3.19
CA SER A 199 18.87 -16.50 -3.58
C SER A 199 19.55 -16.70 -4.94
N LYS A 200 19.71 -15.62 -5.73
CA LYS A 200 20.16 -15.64 -7.14
C LYS A 200 19.28 -16.45 -8.10
N ASN A 201 18.22 -17.07 -7.59
CA ASN A 201 17.15 -17.65 -8.38
C ASN A 201 16.34 -16.56 -9.08
N TRP A 202 15.63 -16.96 -10.12
CA TRP A 202 14.77 -16.10 -10.90
C TRP A 202 13.31 -16.34 -10.54
N ARG A 203 12.53 -15.26 -10.58
CA ARG A 203 11.10 -15.24 -10.25
C ARG A 203 10.31 -14.91 -11.49
N VAL A 204 9.19 -15.61 -11.67
CA VAL A 204 8.10 -15.21 -12.56
C VAL A 204 6.91 -14.85 -11.68
N GLN A 205 6.44 -13.61 -11.79
CA GLN A 205 5.30 -13.11 -11.03
C GLN A 205 4.17 -12.72 -11.98
N ALA A 206 2.99 -13.29 -11.76
CA ALA A 206 1.80 -12.92 -12.49
C ALA A 206 1.32 -11.54 -12.04
N VAL A 207 0.98 -10.69 -13.01
CA VAL A 207 0.45 -9.35 -12.76
C VAL A 207 -1.02 -9.46 -12.35
N ALA A 208 -1.41 -8.71 -11.32
CA ALA A 208 -2.79 -8.67 -10.84
C ALA A 208 -3.74 -7.99 -11.84
N VAL A 209 -5.04 -8.25 -11.75
CA VAL A 209 -6.06 -7.56 -12.57
C VAL A 209 -6.16 -6.07 -12.20
N SER A 210 -5.91 -5.73 -10.93
CA SER A 210 -5.83 -4.36 -10.43
C SER A 210 -4.82 -4.27 -9.27
N PRO A 211 -4.33 -3.06 -8.90
CA PRO A 211 -3.32 -2.88 -7.85
C PRO A 211 -3.73 -3.44 -6.47
N ASP A 212 -5.03 -3.49 -6.18
CA ASP A 212 -5.58 -3.85 -4.87
C ASP A 212 -6.25 -5.25 -4.86
N ASN A 213 -6.18 -5.98 -5.97
CA ASN A 213 -6.75 -7.32 -6.09
C ASN A 213 -5.63 -8.39 -6.08
N PHE A 214 -5.92 -9.54 -5.48
CA PHE A 214 -5.05 -10.71 -5.47
C PHE A 214 -5.21 -11.59 -6.73
N GLU A 215 -6.29 -11.39 -7.48
CA GLU A 215 -6.54 -12.10 -8.72
C GLU A 215 -5.51 -11.70 -9.80
N SER A 216 -4.86 -12.71 -10.39
CA SER A 216 -3.86 -12.53 -11.45
C SER A 216 -4.54 -12.46 -12.81
N ARG A 217 -4.07 -11.58 -13.72
CA ARG A 217 -4.50 -11.52 -15.13
C ARG A 217 -4.37 -12.87 -15.82
N LYS A 218 -3.28 -13.57 -15.51
CA LYS A 218 -3.04 -14.95 -15.92
C LYS A 218 -2.17 -15.63 -14.85
N PRO A 219 -2.77 -16.39 -13.92
CA PRO A 219 -1.99 -17.14 -12.94
C PRO A 219 -1.23 -18.28 -13.63
N LEU A 220 -0.12 -18.70 -13.02
CA LEU A 220 0.66 -19.85 -13.48
C LEU A 220 -0.22 -21.13 -13.57
N PRO A 221 0.10 -22.07 -14.48
CA PRO A 221 -0.68 -23.26 -14.77
C PRO A 221 -1.12 -24.01 -13.51
N LEU A 222 -2.39 -24.43 -13.49
CA LEU A 222 -2.97 -25.18 -12.36
C LEU A 222 -2.15 -26.43 -11.98
N PRO A 223 -1.65 -27.25 -12.94
CA PRO A 223 -0.85 -28.44 -12.61
C PRO A 223 0.44 -28.14 -11.85
N TRP A 224 0.99 -26.93 -12.01
CA TRP A 224 2.23 -26.54 -11.34
C TRP A 224 2.02 -26.08 -9.89
N ARG A 225 0.81 -25.66 -9.53
CA ARG A 225 0.56 -24.91 -8.30
C ARG A 225 0.76 -25.79 -7.07
N GLY A 226 1.63 -25.34 -6.16
CA GLY A 226 2.02 -26.09 -4.97
C GLY A 226 3.19 -27.05 -5.20
N LEU A 227 3.58 -27.31 -6.45
CA LEU A 227 4.73 -28.15 -6.78
C LEU A 227 6.05 -27.39 -6.58
N ARG A 228 7.11 -28.15 -6.33
CA ARG A 228 8.46 -27.65 -6.06
C ARG A 228 9.51 -28.54 -6.71
N ASP A 229 10.69 -27.95 -6.90
CA ASP A 229 11.92 -28.66 -7.26
C ASP A 229 11.73 -29.65 -8.43
N GLU A 230 12.23 -30.88 -8.29
CA GLU A 230 12.22 -31.90 -9.35
C GLU A 230 10.81 -32.32 -9.78
N GLU A 231 9.84 -32.30 -8.87
CA GLU A 231 8.44 -32.63 -9.20
C GLU A 231 7.86 -31.59 -10.15
N LEU A 232 8.08 -30.30 -9.86
CA LEU A 232 7.69 -29.21 -10.75
C LEU A 232 8.46 -29.25 -12.07
N SER A 233 9.76 -29.56 -12.05
CA SER A 233 10.54 -29.68 -13.29
C SER A 233 10.05 -30.79 -14.19
N LYS A 234 9.64 -31.94 -13.63
CA LYS A 234 9.03 -33.04 -14.38
C LYS A 234 7.66 -32.66 -14.95
N GLU A 235 6.79 -32.08 -14.14
CA GLU A 235 5.43 -31.71 -14.55
C GLU A 235 5.44 -30.60 -15.61
N SER A 236 6.35 -29.62 -15.48
CA SER A 236 6.46 -28.51 -16.43
C SER A 236 7.27 -28.84 -17.69
N GLY A 237 8.09 -29.89 -17.66
CA GLY A 237 9.11 -30.14 -18.66
C GLY A 237 10.24 -29.09 -18.68
N ILE A 238 10.33 -28.24 -17.64
CA ILE A 238 11.32 -27.15 -17.56
C ILE A 238 12.32 -27.48 -16.43
N PRO A 239 13.61 -27.64 -16.73
CA PRO A 239 14.60 -27.98 -15.71
C PRO A 239 14.86 -26.81 -14.75
N GLY A 240 15.31 -27.14 -13.54
CA GLY A 240 15.75 -26.16 -12.54
C GLY A 240 14.62 -25.37 -11.89
N CYS A 241 13.38 -25.86 -11.92
CA CYS A 241 12.27 -25.23 -11.23
C CYS A 241 12.49 -25.26 -9.70
N VAL A 242 12.06 -24.20 -9.01
CA VAL A 242 12.19 -24.07 -7.55
C VAL A 242 10.84 -24.25 -6.88
N PHE A 243 9.82 -23.47 -7.29
CA PHE A 243 8.45 -23.64 -6.81
C PHE A 243 7.43 -22.87 -7.66
N VAL A 244 6.14 -23.19 -7.48
CA VAL A 244 5.00 -22.33 -7.82
C VAL A 244 4.05 -22.25 -6.63
N HIS A 245 3.62 -21.03 -6.25
CA HIS A 245 2.67 -20.84 -5.16
C HIS A 245 1.31 -21.47 -5.48
N ILE A 246 0.55 -21.92 -4.47
CA ILE A 246 -0.73 -22.62 -4.64
C ILE A 246 -1.79 -21.80 -5.41
N SER A 247 -1.75 -20.46 -5.30
CA SER A 247 -2.63 -19.58 -6.10
C SER A 247 -2.10 -19.27 -7.51
N GLY A 248 -0.87 -19.65 -7.83
CA GLY A 248 -0.25 -19.42 -9.13
C GLY A 248 0.24 -18.00 -9.37
N PHE A 249 0.21 -17.11 -8.36
CA PHE A 249 0.63 -15.72 -8.55
C PHE A 249 2.15 -15.53 -8.72
N ILE A 250 2.95 -16.50 -8.28
CA ILE A 250 4.41 -16.43 -8.35
C ILE A 250 5.01 -17.84 -8.44
N GLY A 251 6.10 -17.94 -9.19
CA GLY A 251 6.95 -19.12 -9.25
C GLY A 251 8.42 -18.72 -9.37
N GLY A 252 9.29 -19.71 -9.44
CA GLY A 252 10.71 -19.46 -9.66
C GLY A 252 11.46 -20.63 -10.26
N ASN A 253 12.57 -20.30 -10.89
CA ASN A 253 13.53 -21.21 -11.49
C ASN A 253 14.95 -20.75 -11.11
N GLN A 254 15.93 -21.65 -11.18
CA GLN A 254 17.34 -21.34 -10.92
C GLN A 254 17.94 -20.43 -12.00
N SER A 255 17.41 -20.49 -13.23
CA SER A 255 17.94 -19.72 -14.36
C SER A 255 16.94 -18.71 -14.95
N TYR A 256 17.50 -17.71 -15.64
CA TYR A 256 16.73 -16.75 -16.43
C TYR A 256 15.92 -17.48 -17.51
N ASP A 257 16.59 -18.32 -18.31
CA ASP A 257 15.97 -19.03 -19.43
C ASP A 257 14.86 -19.96 -18.96
N GLY A 258 15.05 -20.66 -17.84
CA GLY A 258 14.02 -21.50 -17.24
C GLY A 258 12.81 -20.70 -16.77
N THR A 259 13.03 -19.51 -16.19
CA THR A 259 11.93 -18.63 -15.78
C THR A 259 11.18 -18.04 -16.97
N LEU A 260 11.91 -17.67 -18.03
CA LEU A 260 11.31 -17.19 -19.28
C LEU A 260 10.51 -18.30 -19.98
N ALA A 261 11.02 -19.53 -19.98
CA ALA A 261 10.29 -20.71 -20.45
C ALA A 261 9.02 -20.94 -19.63
N MET A 262 9.09 -20.78 -18.31
CA MET A 262 7.90 -20.89 -17.44
C MET A 262 6.85 -19.84 -17.82
N ALA A 263 7.25 -18.58 -18.00
CA ALA A 263 6.32 -17.51 -18.39
C ALA A 263 5.70 -17.76 -19.78
N ARG A 264 6.50 -18.18 -20.77
CA ARG A 264 6.05 -18.51 -22.13
C ARG A 264 5.07 -19.68 -22.16
N ALA A 265 5.40 -20.79 -21.51
CA ALA A 265 4.49 -21.93 -21.38
C ALA A 265 3.18 -21.52 -20.68
N SER A 266 3.29 -20.68 -19.66
CA SER A 266 2.14 -20.13 -18.96
C SER A 266 1.31 -19.15 -19.79
N LEU A 267 1.85 -18.51 -20.85
CA LEU A 267 1.11 -17.64 -21.76
C LEU A 267 0.26 -18.42 -22.76
N ASN A 268 0.84 -19.47 -23.34
CA ASN A 268 0.26 -20.17 -24.48
C ASN A 268 -0.84 -21.17 -24.12
N ASN A 269 -1.13 -21.32 -22.81
CA ASN A 269 -1.91 -22.40 -22.23
C ASN A 269 -1.27 -23.76 -22.58
N PHE A 270 -1.01 -24.56 -21.55
CA PHE A 270 -0.66 -25.96 -21.73
C PHE A 270 -1.66 -26.68 -22.62
#